data_AF-A0A9D2JQI9-F1
#
_entry.id   AF-A0A9D2JQI9-F1
#
_cell.length_a   1.000
_cell.length_b   1.000
_cell.length_c   1.000
_cell.angle_alpha   90.00
_cell.angle_beta   90.00
_cell.angle_gamma   90.00
#
_symmetry.space_group_name_H-M   'P 1'
#
loop_
_entity.id
_entity.type
_entity.pdbx_description
1 polymer ?
#
loop_
_entity_poly.entity_id
_entity_poly.type
_entity_poly.pdbx_seq_one_letter_code
_entity_poly.pdbx_strand_id
1 'polypeptide(L)'
;MRRACGLTAAQIVGAAPADQSVIAAEGVASFRVGSALSEFVYFKNVTFGDKVVTEGKKGYYTYTMTGTGTEVLTATAGEKTASITLVYEGAPTLDGTVSADEYEHSFSFSTAGAGKDDNDYATVTIDWIERTDAIYIAFKVSENTAKTLTNAGSGNQGTAGVNFVISNAGFETADYYRAYASGLARSRYDFGGGSYVPGTPAALDNMKGSEALPASGETATGITEYVLEWKISFADFGVDSADGLYFLFGWINSGSADRVYDKTDGTVKSTDSVIATLDNYLTIADMLALEAAQAGQEA
;
A
#
# COMPACT_ATOMS: atom_id res chain seq x y z
N MET A 1 -45.08 -1.25 -1.30
CA MET A 1 -44.43 -0.54 -0.18
C MET A 1 -44.30 -1.48 1.01
N ARG A 2 -43.11 -2.05 1.24
CA ARG A 2 -42.81 -2.76 2.50
C ARG A 2 -42.55 -1.69 3.55
N ARG A 3 -43.33 -1.67 4.64
CA ARG A 3 -43.05 -0.80 5.79
C ARG A 3 -41.70 -1.19 6.36
N ALA A 4 -40.80 -0.21 6.55
CA ALA A 4 -39.65 -0.38 7.41
C ALA A 4 -40.17 -0.68 8.82
N CYS A 5 -40.04 -1.93 9.25
CA CYS A 5 -40.40 -2.34 10.61
C CYS A 5 -39.25 -1.88 11.51
N GLY A 6 -39.43 -0.75 12.21
CA GLY A 6 -38.47 -0.29 13.21
C GLY A 6 -38.36 -1.30 14.36
N LEU A 7 -37.16 -1.45 14.91
CA LEU A 7 -36.92 -2.29 16.08
C LEU A 7 -37.76 -1.78 17.27
N THR A 8 -38.47 -2.69 17.94
CA THR A 8 -39.21 -2.36 19.16
C THR A 8 -38.28 -2.27 20.37
N ALA A 9 -38.66 -1.49 21.38
CA ALA A 9 -37.92 -1.41 22.64
C ALA A 9 -37.75 -2.79 23.30
N ALA A 10 -38.74 -3.67 23.20
CA ALA A 10 -38.65 -5.04 23.71
C ALA A 10 -37.58 -5.87 22.99
N GLN A 11 -37.45 -5.71 21.67
CA GLN A 11 -36.38 -6.36 20.90
C GLN A 11 -35.00 -5.83 21.32
N ILE A 12 -34.86 -4.52 21.54
CA ILE A 12 -33.59 -3.91 21.97
C ILE A 12 -33.22 -4.38 23.39
N VAL A 13 -34.17 -4.45 24.32
CA VAL A 13 -33.93 -4.95 25.69
C VAL A 13 -33.60 -6.45 25.68
N GLY A 14 -34.20 -7.22 24.77
CA GLY A 14 -33.93 -8.65 24.58
C GLY A 14 -32.61 -8.96 23.88
N ALA A 15 -31.93 -7.97 23.32
CA ALA A 15 -30.69 -8.14 22.54
C ALA A 15 -29.63 -8.94 23.31
N ALA A 16 -28.92 -9.81 22.58
CA ALA A 16 -27.75 -10.51 23.08
C ALA A 16 -26.50 -10.05 22.33
N PRO A 17 -25.33 -10.00 22.99
CA PRO A 17 -24.07 -9.85 22.28
C PRO A 17 -23.92 -11.02 21.29
N ALA A 18 -23.35 -10.75 20.13
CA ALA A 18 -23.12 -11.74 19.09
C ALA A 18 -21.63 -12.03 18.92
N ASP A 19 -21.32 -13.28 18.56
CA ASP A 19 -19.97 -13.64 18.16
C ASP A 19 -19.56 -12.85 16.91
N GLN A 20 -18.30 -12.42 16.85
CA GLN A 20 -17.78 -11.64 15.72
C GLN A 20 -16.27 -11.84 15.55
N SER A 21 -15.81 -11.63 14.31
CA SER A 21 -14.39 -11.58 13.97
C SER A 21 -13.95 -10.14 13.76
N VAL A 22 -12.76 -9.78 14.24
CA VAL A 22 -12.19 -8.43 14.15
C VAL A 22 -10.73 -8.56 13.72
N ILE A 23 -10.33 -7.78 12.73
CA ILE A 23 -8.93 -7.65 12.35
C ILE A 23 -8.23 -6.73 13.35
N ALA A 24 -7.10 -7.19 13.85
CA ALA A 24 -6.23 -6.45 14.74
C ALA A 24 -4.97 -6.04 13.97
N ALA A 25 -5.06 -4.90 13.29
CA ALA A 25 -3.94 -4.32 12.55
C ALA A 25 -2.79 -4.04 13.52
N GLU A 26 -1.63 -4.62 13.24
CA GLU A 26 -0.43 -4.56 14.08
C GLU A 26 -0.68 -5.01 15.53
N GLY A 27 -1.65 -5.93 15.69
CA GLY A 27 -2.06 -6.44 16.99
C GLY A 27 -2.95 -5.50 17.79
N VAL A 28 -3.42 -4.39 17.24
CA VAL A 28 -4.39 -3.50 17.90
C VAL A 28 -5.76 -3.64 17.25
N ALA A 29 -6.73 -4.11 18.03
CA ALA A 29 -8.12 -4.22 17.60
C ALA A 29 -8.95 -3.05 18.13
N SER A 30 -9.81 -2.48 17.28
CA SER A 30 -10.86 -1.52 17.66
C SER A 30 -12.21 -2.04 17.19
N PHE A 31 -13.12 -2.31 18.12
CA PHE A 31 -14.39 -2.98 17.81
C PHE A 31 -15.54 -2.53 18.70
N ARG A 32 -16.77 -2.84 18.30
CA ARG A 32 -17.95 -2.78 19.18
C ARG A 32 -18.43 -4.19 19.44
N VAL A 33 -18.96 -4.48 20.63
CA VAL A 33 -19.66 -5.73 20.87
C VAL A 33 -21.08 -5.58 20.32
N GLY A 34 -21.33 -6.14 19.15
CA GLY A 34 -22.58 -6.00 18.42
C GLY A 34 -23.68 -6.98 18.84
N SER A 35 -24.81 -6.91 18.13
CA SER A 35 -25.95 -7.83 18.28
C SER A 35 -26.39 -8.32 16.91
N ALA A 36 -26.86 -9.57 16.82
CA ALA A 36 -27.46 -10.11 15.60
C ALA A 36 -28.76 -9.39 15.18
N LEU A 37 -29.32 -8.53 16.04
CA LEU A 37 -30.52 -7.75 15.72
C LEU A 37 -30.27 -6.64 14.70
N SER A 38 -29.13 -5.97 14.77
CA SER A 38 -28.76 -4.84 13.90
C SER A 38 -27.33 -4.37 14.20
N GLU A 39 -26.61 -3.93 13.16
CA GLU A 39 -25.30 -3.27 13.27
C GLU A 39 -25.29 -2.00 14.14
N PHE A 40 -26.45 -1.37 14.35
CA PHE A 40 -26.59 -0.16 15.16
C PHE A 40 -26.83 -0.46 16.65
N VAL A 41 -27.04 -1.73 17.01
CA VAL A 41 -27.23 -2.17 18.41
C VAL A 41 -25.91 -2.75 18.92
N TYR A 42 -25.36 -2.11 19.94
CA TYR A 42 -24.10 -2.50 20.57
C TYR A 42 -24.16 -2.37 22.09
N PHE A 43 -23.28 -3.09 22.77
CA PHE A 43 -23.22 -3.17 24.22
C PHE A 43 -22.09 -2.31 24.79
N LYS A 44 -22.42 -1.55 25.84
CA LYS A 44 -21.48 -0.75 26.65
C LYS A 44 -21.22 -1.42 28.00
N ASN A 45 -20.13 -1.07 28.68
CA ASN A 45 -19.70 -1.65 29.95
C ASN A 45 -19.56 -3.19 29.89
N VAL A 46 -19.12 -3.72 28.75
CA VAL A 46 -18.84 -5.15 28.57
C VAL A 46 -17.53 -5.49 29.28
N THR A 47 -17.49 -6.62 29.98
CA THR A 47 -16.26 -7.14 30.61
C THR A 47 -15.65 -8.26 29.79
N PHE A 48 -14.32 -8.37 29.81
CA PHE A 48 -13.56 -9.33 29.01
C PHE A 48 -12.69 -10.27 29.86
N GLY A 49 -13.21 -10.68 31.02
CA GLY A 49 -12.47 -11.52 31.96
C GLY A 49 -11.27 -10.79 32.57
N ASP A 50 -10.09 -11.39 32.47
CA ASP A 50 -8.80 -10.87 32.95
C ASP A 50 -8.09 -9.97 31.91
N LYS A 51 -8.65 -9.85 30.70
CA LYS A 51 -8.05 -9.07 29.61
C LYS A 51 -8.25 -7.58 29.82
N VAL A 52 -7.19 -6.82 29.59
CA VAL A 52 -7.21 -5.35 29.69
C VAL A 52 -7.77 -4.77 28.39
N VAL A 53 -9.06 -4.47 28.40
CA VAL A 53 -9.77 -3.84 27.27
C VAL A 53 -10.24 -2.46 27.68
N THR A 54 -9.96 -1.45 26.85
CA THR A 54 -10.34 -0.06 27.12
C THR A 54 -11.63 0.29 26.41
N GLU A 55 -12.68 0.72 27.13
CA GLU A 55 -13.89 1.26 26.52
C GLU A 55 -13.74 2.76 26.20
N GLY A 56 -13.89 3.10 24.93
CA GLY A 56 -13.89 4.46 24.41
C GLY A 56 -15.29 5.04 24.16
N LYS A 57 -15.34 6.12 23.38
CA LYS A 57 -16.60 6.79 23.03
C LYS A 57 -17.48 5.88 22.18
N LYS A 58 -18.80 6.04 22.32
CA LYS A 58 -19.82 5.32 21.53
C LYS A 58 -19.65 3.78 21.58
N GLY A 59 -19.17 3.22 22.70
CA GLY A 59 -19.10 1.77 22.93
C GLY A 59 -18.04 1.02 22.11
N TYR A 60 -17.04 1.74 21.58
CA TYR A 60 -15.86 1.11 21.02
C TYR A 60 -14.96 0.58 22.13
N TYR A 61 -14.37 -0.58 21.90
CA TYR A 61 -13.39 -1.23 22.75
C TYR A 61 -12.08 -1.34 21.99
N THR A 62 -10.98 -1.05 22.69
CA THR A 62 -9.63 -1.22 22.17
C THR A 62 -8.91 -2.30 22.97
N TYR A 63 -8.25 -3.21 22.25
CA TYR A 63 -7.45 -4.28 22.84
C TYR A 63 -6.16 -4.47 22.04
N THR A 64 -5.05 -4.65 22.76
CA THR A 64 -3.77 -5.05 22.18
C THR A 64 -3.57 -6.54 22.38
N MET A 65 -3.42 -7.26 21.28
CA MET A 65 -3.19 -8.70 21.26
C MET A 65 -1.87 -9.06 21.94
N THR A 66 -1.84 -10.27 22.50
CA THR A 66 -0.64 -10.79 23.19
C THR A 66 0.34 -11.51 22.26
N GLY A 67 -0.04 -11.74 20.99
CA GLY A 67 0.78 -12.41 19.99
C GLY A 67 0.25 -12.23 18.57
N THR A 68 0.91 -12.88 17.59
CA THR A 68 0.72 -12.64 16.15
C THR A 68 -0.19 -13.67 15.45
N GLY A 69 -1.12 -14.28 16.20
CA GLY A 69 -2.04 -15.31 15.68
C GLY A 69 -3.50 -14.92 15.88
N THR A 70 -4.35 -15.90 16.15
CA THR A 70 -5.74 -15.64 16.59
C THR A 70 -5.80 -15.57 18.11
N GLU A 71 -6.50 -14.59 18.65
CA GLU A 71 -6.85 -14.50 20.07
C GLU A 71 -8.37 -14.39 20.23
N VAL A 72 -8.96 -15.03 21.23
CA VAL A 72 -10.41 -14.95 21.48
C VAL A 72 -10.66 -14.26 22.81
N LEU A 73 -11.44 -13.18 22.78
CA LEU A 73 -11.95 -12.52 23.99
C LEU A 73 -13.37 -13.00 24.29
N THR A 74 -13.67 -13.31 25.55
CA THR A 74 -15.05 -13.57 25.99
C THR A 74 -15.69 -12.27 26.46
N ALA A 75 -16.50 -11.66 25.61
CA ALA A 75 -17.31 -10.50 25.94
C ALA A 75 -18.50 -10.91 26.83
N THR A 76 -18.66 -10.26 27.99
CA THR A 76 -19.78 -10.49 28.91
C THR A 76 -20.59 -9.21 29.12
N ALA A 77 -21.87 -9.23 28.73
CA ALA A 77 -22.83 -8.15 28.89
C ALA A 77 -23.97 -8.60 29.82
N GLY A 78 -23.85 -8.30 31.12
CA GLY A 78 -24.73 -8.89 32.14
C GLY A 78 -24.52 -10.40 32.23
N GLU A 79 -25.57 -11.19 32.02
CA GLU A 79 -25.50 -12.67 32.04
C GLU A 79 -25.22 -13.29 30.66
N LYS A 80 -25.14 -12.47 29.60
CA LYS A 80 -24.97 -12.95 28.22
C LYS A 80 -23.53 -12.82 27.79
N THR A 81 -23.05 -13.80 27.02
CA THR A 81 -21.67 -13.86 26.55
C THR A 81 -21.60 -13.95 25.03
N ALA A 82 -20.50 -13.46 24.47
CA ALA A 82 -20.11 -13.65 23.07
C ALA A 82 -18.59 -13.80 22.94
N SER A 83 -18.14 -14.42 21.86
CA SER A 83 -16.74 -14.57 21.49
C SER A 83 -16.36 -13.50 20.48
N ILE A 84 -15.33 -12.71 20.81
CA ILE A 84 -14.70 -11.77 19.90
C ILE A 84 -13.40 -12.42 19.43
N THR A 85 -13.41 -12.95 18.21
CA THR A 85 -12.22 -13.54 17.59
C THR A 85 -11.40 -12.43 16.96
N LEU A 86 -10.21 -12.21 17.48
CA LEU A 86 -9.24 -11.27 16.97
C LEU A 86 -8.26 -12.00 16.07
N VAL A 87 -8.11 -11.54 14.85
CA VAL A 87 -7.14 -12.05 13.89
C VAL A 87 -6.04 -11.02 13.77
N TYR A 88 -4.83 -11.38 14.20
CA TYR A 88 -3.66 -10.54 14.01
C TYR A 88 -3.41 -10.34 12.51
N GLU A 89 -3.26 -9.09 12.11
CA GLU A 89 -2.79 -8.74 10.79
C GLU A 89 -1.53 -7.90 10.94
N GLY A 90 -0.41 -8.44 10.47
CA GLY A 90 0.88 -7.76 10.54
C GLY A 90 1.05 -6.72 9.44
N ALA A 91 2.20 -6.06 9.47
CA ALA A 91 2.75 -5.46 8.27
C ALA A 91 3.12 -6.54 7.23
N PRO A 92 3.03 -6.24 5.93
CA PRO A 92 3.55 -7.12 4.87
C PRO A 92 5.02 -7.49 5.11
N THR A 93 5.38 -8.69 4.67
CA THR A 93 6.78 -9.13 4.70
C THR A 93 7.39 -8.87 3.33
N LEU A 94 8.36 -7.96 3.26
CA LEU A 94 9.05 -7.69 2.00
C LEU A 94 9.93 -8.88 1.62
N ASP A 95 9.45 -9.72 0.72
CA ASP A 95 10.12 -10.96 0.31
C ASP A 95 10.39 -11.05 -1.19
N GLY A 96 9.82 -10.14 -1.98
CA GLY A 96 9.95 -10.10 -3.44
C GLY A 96 8.87 -10.88 -4.15
N THR A 97 7.79 -11.23 -3.45
CA THR A 97 6.56 -11.81 -3.97
C THR A 97 5.36 -11.03 -3.43
N VAL A 98 4.18 -11.16 -4.06
CA VAL A 98 2.96 -10.52 -3.55
C VAL A 98 1.85 -11.55 -3.52
N SER A 99 1.31 -11.81 -2.33
CA SER A 99 0.19 -12.74 -2.14
C SER A 99 -1.17 -12.05 -2.33
N ALA A 100 -2.22 -12.85 -2.57
CA ALA A 100 -3.55 -12.36 -2.99
C ALA A 100 -4.30 -11.50 -1.96
N ASP A 101 -3.87 -11.47 -0.70
CA ASP A 101 -4.52 -10.72 0.39
C ASP A 101 -3.48 -9.95 1.24
N GLU A 102 -2.28 -9.73 0.71
CA GLU A 102 -1.19 -9.11 1.46
C GLU A 102 -1.31 -7.59 1.55
N TYR A 103 -1.92 -6.98 0.53
CA TYR A 103 -2.15 -5.55 0.42
C TYR A 103 -3.66 -5.28 0.35
N GLU A 104 -4.11 -4.18 0.96
CA GLU A 104 -5.54 -3.85 1.09
C GLU A 104 -6.10 -3.15 -0.15
N HIS A 105 -5.23 -2.46 -0.90
CA HIS A 105 -5.62 -1.59 -2.00
C HIS A 105 -4.78 -1.86 -3.25
N SER A 106 -5.38 -1.61 -4.42
CA SER A 106 -4.69 -1.75 -5.71
C SER A 106 -5.21 -0.79 -6.77
N PHE A 107 -4.31 -0.28 -7.61
CA PHE A 107 -4.66 0.32 -8.90
C PHE A 107 -3.59 0.00 -9.92
N SER A 108 -3.94 0.03 -11.21
CA SER A 108 -2.98 -0.22 -12.29
C SER A 108 -2.95 0.89 -13.33
N PHE A 109 -1.84 1.02 -14.05
CA PHE A 109 -1.79 1.86 -15.24
C PHE A 109 -0.94 1.20 -16.33
N SER A 110 -1.26 1.51 -17.58
CA SER A 110 -0.48 1.07 -18.74
C SER A 110 0.48 2.16 -19.20
N THR A 111 1.67 1.77 -19.62
CA THR A 111 2.65 2.67 -20.25
C THR A 111 2.57 2.66 -21.78
N ALA A 112 1.49 2.10 -22.35
CA ALA A 112 1.26 2.07 -23.79
C ALA A 112 1.38 3.48 -24.41
N GLY A 113 2.12 3.59 -25.51
CA GLY A 113 2.41 4.87 -26.17
C GLY A 113 3.55 5.70 -25.54
N ALA A 114 4.06 5.31 -24.37
CA ALA A 114 5.24 5.94 -23.75
C ALA A 114 6.56 5.20 -24.03
N GLY A 115 6.47 4.04 -24.69
CA GLY A 115 7.54 3.17 -25.16
C GLY A 115 8.48 3.76 -26.20
N LYS A 116 9.57 3.05 -26.50
CA LYS A 116 10.37 3.36 -27.71
C LYS A 116 9.62 3.06 -29.02
N ASP A 117 8.64 2.15 -28.94
CA ASP A 117 7.74 1.74 -30.02
C ASP A 117 6.43 1.19 -29.42
N ASP A 118 5.46 0.84 -30.28
CA ASP A 118 4.13 0.38 -29.87
C ASP A 118 4.12 -0.95 -29.09
N ASN A 119 5.21 -1.73 -29.14
CA ASN A 119 5.34 -2.98 -28.39
C ASN A 119 6.11 -2.81 -27.08
N ASP A 120 6.73 -1.65 -26.85
CA ASP A 120 7.54 -1.38 -25.67
C ASP A 120 6.69 -0.71 -24.60
N TYR A 121 5.89 -1.50 -23.89
CA TYR A 121 5.08 -1.02 -22.79
C TYR A 121 4.98 -2.05 -21.69
N ALA A 122 4.47 -1.60 -20.55
CA ALA A 122 4.20 -2.40 -19.38
C ALA A 122 2.82 -2.06 -18.83
N THR A 123 2.25 -3.00 -18.09
CA THR A 123 1.22 -2.72 -17.09
C THR A 123 1.90 -2.71 -15.74
N VAL A 124 1.73 -1.62 -15.00
CA VAL A 124 2.24 -1.46 -13.65
C VAL A 124 1.04 -1.45 -12.71
N THR A 125 1.00 -2.42 -11.80
CA THR A 125 0.04 -2.46 -10.70
C THR A 125 0.74 -2.01 -9.43
N ILE A 126 0.11 -1.08 -8.72
CA ILE A 126 0.53 -0.56 -7.43
C ILE A 126 -0.41 -1.14 -6.39
N ASP A 127 0.10 -2.05 -5.58
CA ASP A 127 -0.60 -2.60 -4.42
C ASP A 127 -0.08 -1.85 -3.18
N TRP A 128 -0.94 -1.44 -2.25
CA TRP A 128 -0.49 -0.76 -1.03
C TRP A 128 -1.35 -1.05 0.19
N ILE A 129 -0.76 -0.77 1.35
CA ILE A 129 -1.41 -0.93 2.64
C ILE A 129 -0.79 0.03 3.64
N GLU A 130 -1.64 0.75 4.36
CA GLU A 130 -1.21 1.70 5.39
C GLU A 130 -1.10 1.01 6.75
N ARG A 131 -0.06 1.39 7.48
CA ARG A 131 0.20 0.97 8.86
C ARG A 131 0.48 2.20 9.70
N THR A 132 0.58 2.02 11.02
CA THR A 132 0.67 3.16 11.95
C THR A 132 1.95 3.97 11.79
N ASP A 133 3.06 3.35 11.36
CA ASP A 133 4.38 3.97 11.23
C ASP A 133 4.85 4.14 9.77
N ALA A 134 4.14 3.54 8.80
CA ALA A 134 4.59 3.43 7.43
C ALA A 134 3.46 3.13 6.45
N ILE A 135 3.75 3.35 5.17
CA ILE A 135 3.01 2.74 4.06
C ILE A 135 3.90 1.70 3.38
N TYR A 136 3.30 0.56 3.05
CA TYR A 136 3.94 -0.51 2.31
C TYR A 136 3.38 -0.49 0.89
N ILE A 137 4.26 -0.49 -0.11
CA ILE A 137 3.89 -0.43 -1.52
C ILE A 137 4.59 -1.56 -2.28
N ALA A 138 3.83 -2.31 -3.07
CA ALA A 138 4.35 -3.25 -4.04
C ALA A 138 4.05 -2.81 -5.48
N PHE A 139 5.07 -2.91 -6.33
CA PHE A 139 5.00 -2.70 -7.77
C PHE A 139 5.01 -4.06 -8.43
N LYS A 140 3.89 -4.46 -9.05
CA LYS A 140 3.83 -5.65 -9.92
C LYS A 140 3.83 -5.19 -11.35
N VAL A 141 4.87 -5.57 -12.08
CA VAL A 141 5.05 -5.11 -13.46
C VAL A 141 4.99 -6.28 -14.41
N SER A 142 4.15 -6.16 -15.43
CA SER A 142 4.10 -7.05 -16.58
C SER A 142 4.57 -6.29 -17.82
N GLU A 143 5.68 -6.70 -18.39
CA GLU A 143 6.32 -6.10 -19.56
C GLU A 143 5.84 -6.82 -20.83
N ASN A 144 5.33 -6.08 -21.80
CA ASN A 144 4.95 -6.65 -23.10
C ASN A 144 6.18 -7.08 -23.93
N THR A 145 7.30 -6.38 -23.76
CA THR A 145 8.59 -6.76 -24.35
C THR A 145 9.59 -7.07 -23.25
N ALA A 146 10.21 -8.24 -23.32
CA ALA A 146 11.16 -8.69 -22.32
C ALA A 146 12.30 -7.69 -22.07
N LYS A 147 12.58 -7.45 -20.80
CA LYS A 147 13.57 -6.49 -20.32
C LYS A 147 14.86 -7.17 -19.88
N THR A 148 15.85 -6.31 -19.64
CA THR A 148 17.17 -6.71 -19.14
C THR A 148 17.40 -6.05 -17.79
N LEU A 149 17.87 -6.81 -16.83
CA LEU A 149 18.37 -6.32 -15.56
C LEU A 149 19.89 -6.21 -15.65
N THR A 150 20.46 -5.09 -15.22
CA THR A 150 21.91 -4.90 -15.15
C THR A 150 22.26 -4.20 -13.85
N ASN A 151 22.77 -4.97 -12.89
CA ASN A 151 23.04 -4.54 -11.52
C ASN A 151 24.50 -4.12 -11.29
N ALA A 152 25.16 -3.62 -12.33
CA ALA A 152 26.57 -3.25 -12.28
C ALA A 152 26.85 -1.97 -13.07
N GLY A 153 27.92 -1.27 -12.69
CA GLY A 153 28.44 -0.11 -13.42
C GLY A 153 27.74 1.23 -13.14
N SER A 154 28.31 2.29 -13.72
CA SER A 154 27.76 3.65 -13.71
C SER A 154 26.89 3.91 -14.96
N GLY A 155 26.00 4.91 -14.89
CA GLY A 155 25.10 5.27 -16.00
C GLY A 155 23.85 4.39 -16.11
N ASN A 156 22.82 4.80 -16.85
CA ASN A 156 21.53 4.09 -16.92
C ASN A 156 21.66 2.73 -17.64
N GLN A 157 21.97 1.69 -16.86
CA GLN A 157 22.06 0.30 -17.32
C GLN A 157 20.88 -0.47 -16.72
N GLY A 158 20.30 -1.39 -17.49
CA GLY A 158 19.10 -2.12 -17.10
C GLY A 158 17.79 -1.38 -17.36
N THR A 159 16.77 -2.15 -17.73
CA THR A 159 15.44 -1.72 -18.16
C THR A 159 14.31 -2.44 -17.41
N ALA A 160 14.61 -3.49 -16.65
CA ALA A 160 13.68 -4.12 -15.72
C ALA A 160 13.69 -3.37 -14.38
N GLY A 161 12.65 -2.60 -14.11
CA GLY A 161 12.48 -1.84 -12.88
C GLY A 161 11.53 -0.66 -13.03
N VAL A 162 11.33 0.04 -11.91
CA VAL A 162 10.42 1.18 -11.80
C VAL A 162 11.18 2.44 -11.45
N ASN A 163 10.59 3.57 -11.82
CA ASN A 163 10.98 4.86 -11.31
C ASN A 163 9.88 5.33 -10.39
N PHE A 164 10.21 5.91 -9.26
CA PHE A 164 9.19 6.53 -8.43
C PHE A 164 9.78 7.72 -7.67
N VAL A 165 8.89 8.60 -7.24
CA VAL A 165 9.24 9.81 -6.49
C VAL A 165 8.37 9.88 -5.25
N ILE A 166 8.97 10.28 -4.12
CA ILE A 166 8.24 10.61 -2.88
C ILE A 166 8.59 12.05 -2.49
N SER A 167 7.59 12.81 -2.04
CA SER A 167 7.77 14.14 -1.48
C SER A 167 6.81 14.36 -0.31
N ASN A 168 7.21 15.22 0.64
CA ASN A 168 6.37 15.68 1.76
C ASN A 168 6.08 17.20 1.75
N ALA A 169 6.86 18.00 1.01
CA ALA A 169 6.82 19.46 1.11
C ALA A 169 6.93 20.20 -0.24
N GLY A 170 7.43 19.54 -1.29
CA GLY A 170 7.63 20.15 -2.61
C GLY A 170 8.56 19.32 -3.50
N PHE A 171 8.51 19.57 -4.81
CA PHE A 171 9.35 18.82 -5.76
C PHE A 171 10.85 19.05 -5.58
N GLU A 172 11.24 20.22 -5.07
CA GLU A 172 12.65 20.57 -4.81
C GLU A 172 13.26 19.62 -3.77
N THR A 173 12.46 19.13 -2.83
CA THR A 173 12.87 18.19 -1.77
C THR A 173 12.41 16.78 -2.04
N ALA A 174 12.02 16.46 -3.28
CA ALA A 174 11.53 15.14 -3.62
C ALA A 174 12.67 14.14 -3.73
N ASP A 175 12.45 12.96 -3.16
CA ASP A 175 13.33 11.81 -3.29
C ASP A 175 12.90 10.99 -4.50
N TYR A 176 13.79 10.90 -5.47
CA TYR A 176 13.58 10.07 -6.66
C TYR A 176 14.40 8.81 -6.58
N TYR A 177 13.80 7.74 -7.03
CA TYR A 177 14.41 6.44 -7.04
C TYR A 177 14.21 5.80 -8.40
N ARG A 178 15.31 5.26 -8.92
CA ARG A 178 15.31 4.31 -10.01
C ARG A 178 15.61 2.95 -9.42
N ALA A 179 14.55 2.18 -9.14
CA ALA A 179 14.62 0.88 -8.51
C ALA A 179 14.58 -0.23 -9.56
N TYR A 180 15.59 -1.09 -9.54
CA TYR A 180 15.70 -2.23 -10.43
C TYR A 180 14.97 -3.43 -9.86
N ALA A 181 14.51 -4.33 -10.72
CA ALA A 181 13.74 -5.52 -10.33
C ALA A 181 14.43 -6.44 -9.29
N SER A 182 15.75 -6.29 -9.07
CA SER A 182 16.50 -6.97 -8.00
C SER A 182 16.37 -6.35 -6.60
N GLY A 183 15.76 -5.18 -6.47
CA GLY A 183 15.68 -4.43 -5.21
C GLY A 183 16.90 -3.54 -4.95
N LEU A 184 17.80 -3.40 -5.94
CA LEU A 184 18.81 -2.35 -5.90
C LEU A 184 18.21 -1.08 -6.48
N ALA A 185 18.54 0.06 -5.90
CA ALA A 185 18.06 1.34 -6.38
C ALA A 185 19.20 2.34 -6.52
N ARG A 186 18.97 3.32 -7.38
CA ARG A 186 19.69 4.58 -7.37
C ARG A 186 18.77 5.63 -6.83
N SER A 187 19.19 6.31 -5.78
CA SER A 187 18.49 7.45 -5.24
C SER A 187 19.09 8.75 -5.76
N ARG A 188 18.21 9.72 -5.98
CA ARG A 188 18.56 11.13 -6.12
C ARG A 188 17.75 11.90 -5.09
N TYR A 189 18.47 12.59 -4.22
CA TYR A 189 17.93 13.58 -3.31
C TYR A 189 18.03 14.94 -3.98
N ASP A 190 17.01 15.78 -3.82
CA ASP A 190 16.98 17.18 -4.28
C ASP A 190 17.01 17.35 -5.82
N PHE A 191 15.84 17.66 -6.39
CA PHE A 191 15.66 17.93 -7.83
C PHE A 191 15.87 19.42 -8.20
N GLY A 192 16.34 20.26 -7.27
CA GLY A 192 16.51 21.71 -7.41
C GLY A 192 17.58 22.22 -8.40
N GLY A 193 17.75 21.56 -9.55
CA GLY A 193 18.43 22.13 -10.72
C GLY A 193 19.84 21.59 -11.06
N GLY A 194 20.33 20.58 -10.34
CA GLY A 194 21.55 19.85 -10.74
C GLY A 194 21.31 18.82 -11.85
N SER A 195 22.33 18.48 -12.64
CA SER A 195 22.29 17.30 -13.52
C SER A 195 22.34 16.04 -12.66
N TYR A 196 21.41 15.10 -12.85
CA TYR A 196 21.47 13.80 -12.19
C TYR A 196 22.70 13.02 -12.68
N VAL A 197 23.64 12.75 -11.78
CA VAL A 197 24.76 11.84 -12.05
C VAL A 197 24.48 10.53 -11.30
N PRO A 198 23.87 9.53 -11.95
CA PRO A 198 23.55 8.27 -11.29
C PRO A 198 24.81 7.58 -10.78
N GLY A 199 24.86 7.35 -9.46
CA GLY A 199 25.87 6.51 -8.81
C GLY A 199 25.66 5.02 -9.08
N THR A 200 26.48 4.18 -8.47
CA THR A 200 26.26 2.72 -8.49
C THR A 200 24.97 2.37 -7.74
N PRO A 201 24.09 1.50 -8.28
CA PRO A 201 22.92 1.02 -7.54
C PRO A 201 23.31 0.38 -6.21
N ALA A 202 22.53 0.62 -5.17
CA ALA A 202 22.75 0.07 -3.83
C ALA A 202 21.47 -0.56 -3.28
N ALA A 203 21.62 -1.47 -2.32
CA ALA A 203 20.48 -1.98 -1.56
C ALA A 203 19.92 -0.86 -0.69
N LEU A 204 18.60 -0.79 -0.59
CA LEU A 204 17.91 0.03 0.40
C LEU A 204 17.34 -0.88 1.46
N ASP A 205 17.59 -0.58 2.74
CA ASP A 205 17.24 -1.45 3.86
C ASP A 205 15.75 -1.84 3.91
N ASN A 206 14.90 -0.95 3.37
CA ASN A 206 13.46 -1.12 3.38
C ASN A 206 12.89 -1.65 2.05
N MET A 207 13.71 -1.94 1.03
CA MET A 207 13.25 -2.35 -0.29
C MET A 207 13.63 -3.80 -0.59
N LYS A 208 12.74 -4.53 -1.25
CA LYS A 208 12.98 -5.88 -1.73
C LYS A 208 12.59 -5.99 -3.21
N GLY A 209 13.45 -6.64 -3.99
CA GLY A 209 13.13 -6.99 -5.37
C GLY A 209 12.73 -8.45 -5.51
N SER A 210 12.35 -8.80 -6.73
CA SER A 210 11.74 -10.08 -7.06
C SER A 210 12.61 -11.24 -6.57
N GLU A 211 12.00 -12.17 -5.86
CA GLU A 211 12.69 -13.36 -5.34
C GLU A 211 13.36 -14.17 -6.47
N ALA A 212 12.72 -14.21 -7.63
CA ALA A 212 13.18 -14.95 -8.80
C ALA A 212 14.38 -14.32 -9.53
N LEU A 213 14.84 -13.12 -9.13
CA LEU A 213 15.89 -12.37 -9.82
C LEU A 213 17.16 -12.25 -8.97
N PRO A 214 18.35 -12.24 -9.62
CA PRO A 214 19.62 -12.14 -8.90
C PRO A 214 19.76 -10.78 -8.19
N ALA A 215 20.13 -10.83 -6.91
CA ALA A 215 20.24 -9.65 -6.06
C ALA A 215 21.42 -8.71 -6.41
N SER A 216 22.50 -9.19 -7.04
CA SER A 216 23.64 -8.34 -7.46
C SER A 216 24.58 -8.99 -8.48
N GLY A 217 25.32 -8.18 -9.23
CA GLY A 217 26.49 -8.59 -10.03
C GLY A 217 26.22 -9.28 -11.38
N GLU A 218 25.00 -9.77 -11.60
CA GLU A 218 24.63 -10.52 -12.80
C GLU A 218 23.71 -9.72 -13.72
N THR A 219 23.89 -9.91 -15.04
CA THR A 219 22.94 -9.45 -16.05
C THR A 219 21.92 -10.56 -16.27
N ALA A 220 20.63 -10.24 -16.07
CA ALA A 220 19.53 -11.14 -16.41
C ALA A 220 18.75 -10.57 -17.59
N THR A 221 18.32 -11.42 -18.51
CA THR A 221 17.57 -11.05 -19.73
C THR A 221 16.30 -11.86 -19.82
N GLY A 222 15.33 -11.42 -20.63
CA GLY A 222 14.10 -12.19 -20.81
C GLY A 222 13.05 -11.94 -19.73
N ILE A 223 13.21 -10.87 -18.95
CA ILE A 223 12.34 -10.56 -17.81
C ILE A 223 11.04 -9.95 -18.34
N THR A 224 9.92 -10.64 -18.17
CA THR A 224 8.59 -10.15 -18.55
C THR A 224 7.73 -9.80 -17.34
N GLU A 225 8.08 -10.29 -16.16
CA GLU A 225 7.33 -10.03 -14.92
C GLU A 225 8.31 -9.83 -13.77
N TYR A 226 7.99 -8.89 -12.89
CA TYR A 226 8.74 -8.65 -11.66
C TYR A 226 7.90 -7.92 -10.61
N VAL A 227 8.30 -8.11 -9.36
CA VAL A 227 7.81 -7.46 -8.16
C VAL A 227 8.93 -6.62 -7.53
N LEU A 228 8.58 -5.42 -7.06
CA LEU A 228 9.37 -4.64 -6.12
C LEU A 228 8.48 -4.24 -4.95
N GLU A 229 8.94 -4.47 -3.74
CA GLU A 229 8.21 -4.09 -2.52
C GLU A 229 9.03 -3.11 -1.70
N TRP A 230 8.34 -2.21 -1.01
CA TRP A 230 9.00 -1.18 -0.23
C TRP A 230 8.17 -0.74 0.97
N LYS A 231 8.83 -0.68 2.15
CA LYS A 231 8.34 0.06 3.31
C LYS A 231 8.82 1.52 3.26
N ILE A 232 7.87 2.45 3.33
CA ILE A 232 8.13 3.89 3.43
C ILE A 232 7.73 4.35 4.83
N SER A 233 8.71 4.55 5.71
CA SER A 233 8.45 5.01 7.08
C SER A 233 8.03 6.48 7.06
N PHE A 234 6.96 6.84 7.77
CA PHE A 234 6.51 8.22 7.86
C PHE A 234 7.55 9.13 8.52
N ALA A 235 8.29 8.58 9.49
CA ALA A 235 9.38 9.27 10.18
C ALA A 235 10.53 9.69 9.24
N ASP A 236 10.83 8.90 8.20
CA ASP A 236 11.89 9.21 7.23
C ASP A 236 11.57 10.48 6.42
N PHE A 237 10.27 10.80 6.31
CA PHE A 237 9.74 11.97 5.62
C PHE A 237 9.18 13.03 6.59
N GLY A 238 9.35 12.88 7.91
CA GLY A 238 8.86 13.85 8.90
C GLY A 238 7.36 14.09 8.85
N VAL A 239 6.56 13.08 8.48
CA VAL A 239 5.10 13.11 8.47
C VAL A 239 4.54 12.10 9.48
N ASP A 240 3.27 12.23 9.83
CA ASP A 240 2.61 11.34 10.81
C ASP A 240 1.74 10.26 10.14
N SER A 241 1.45 10.40 8.85
CA SER A 241 0.64 9.47 8.06
C SER A 241 0.93 9.60 6.56
N ALA A 242 0.39 8.68 5.76
CA ALA A 242 0.54 8.71 4.32
C ALA A 242 -0.18 9.89 3.64
N ASP A 243 -1.12 10.55 4.33
CA ASP A 243 -1.74 11.81 3.87
C ASP A 243 -0.72 12.95 3.69
N GLY A 244 0.42 12.88 4.39
CA GLY A 244 1.52 13.84 4.25
C GLY A 244 2.44 13.57 3.07
N LEU A 245 2.20 12.49 2.30
CA LEU A 245 3.07 12.06 1.22
C LEU A 245 2.45 12.29 -0.16
N TYR A 246 3.32 12.59 -1.12
CA TYR A 246 3.02 12.75 -2.53
C TYR A 246 3.88 11.77 -3.32
N PHE A 247 3.25 11.04 -4.24
CA PHE A 247 3.86 9.97 -5.03
C PHE A 247 3.84 10.27 -6.52
N LEU A 248 4.93 9.93 -7.22
CA LEU A 248 4.88 9.64 -8.66
C LEU A 248 5.33 8.21 -8.86
N PHE A 249 4.55 7.43 -9.60
CA PHE A 249 4.90 6.06 -9.97
C PHE A 249 5.23 6.02 -11.45
N GLY A 250 6.19 5.18 -11.81
CA GLY A 250 6.79 5.25 -13.12
C GLY A 250 7.51 3.97 -13.52
N TRP A 251 8.04 4.01 -14.73
CA TRP A 251 8.59 2.84 -15.43
C TRP A 251 9.92 3.19 -16.07
N ILE A 252 10.84 2.22 -16.07
CA ILE A 252 12.13 2.36 -16.73
C ILE A 252 11.99 2.02 -18.21
N ASN A 253 11.89 3.04 -19.04
CA ASN A 253 11.87 2.86 -20.49
C ASN A 253 13.28 2.55 -21.04
N SER A 254 13.38 1.53 -21.89
CA SER A 254 14.60 1.19 -22.61
C SER A 254 14.95 2.22 -23.69
N GLY A 255 15.87 3.14 -23.38
CA GLY A 255 16.45 4.06 -24.37
C GLY A 255 15.76 5.43 -24.49
N SER A 256 14.78 5.72 -23.62
CA SER A 256 14.15 7.04 -23.48
C SER A 256 14.40 7.62 -22.09
N ALA A 257 13.99 8.88 -21.87
CA ALA A 257 13.90 9.44 -20.53
C ALA A 257 12.95 8.61 -19.66
N ASP A 258 13.23 8.56 -18.36
CA ASP A 258 12.39 7.90 -17.37
C ASP A 258 10.95 8.46 -17.44
N ARG A 259 9.99 7.58 -17.16
CA ARG A 259 8.57 7.86 -17.37
C ARG A 259 7.78 7.74 -16.07
N VAL A 260 6.82 8.62 -15.85
CA VAL A 260 5.92 8.62 -14.68
C VAL A 260 4.47 8.82 -15.11
N TYR A 261 3.56 8.21 -14.36
CA TYR A 261 2.13 8.44 -14.44
C TYR A 261 1.81 9.87 -13.97
N ASP A 262 1.13 10.62 -14.82
CA ASP A 262 0.66 11.98 -14.53
C ASP A 262 -0.83 11.92 -14.17
N LYS A 263 -1.17 12.29 -12.94
CA LYS A 263 -2.56 12.23 -12.48
C LYS A 263 -3.50 13.22 -13.18
N THR A 264 -2.97 14.28 -13.79
CA THR A 264 -3.79 15.37 -14.35
C THR A 264 -4.58 14.92 -15.58
N ASP A 265 -4.02 14.02 -16.37
CA ASP A 265 -4.67 13.46 -17.56
C ASP A 265 -4.60 11.93 -17.65
N GLY A 266 -3.99 11.27 -16.67
CA GLY A 266 -3.87 9.82 -16.59
C GLY A 266 -2.90 9.22 -17.60
N THR A 267 -2.04 10.03 -18.23
CA THR A 267 -1.06 9.57 -19.22
C THR A 267 0.33 9.40 -18.60
N VAL A 268 1.20 8.67 -19.29
CA VAL A 268 2.59 8.47 -18.86
C VAL A 268 3.51 9.43 -19.62
N LYS A 269 4.23 10.29 -18.89
CA LYS A 269 5.06 11.37 -19.44
C LYS A 269 6.50 11.28 -18.94
N SER A 270 7.40 12.10 -19.49
CA SER A 270 8.79 12.15 -19.02
C SER A 270 8.87 12.66 -17.58
N THR A 271 9.64 12.00 -16.72
CA THR A 271 9.86 12.42 -15.32
C THR A 271 10.24 13.90 -15.23
N ASP A 272 11.17 14.37 -16.07
CA ASP A 272 11.62 15.77 -16.07
C ASP A 272 10.49 16.78 -16.35
N SER A 273 9.47 16.38 -17.11
CA SER A 273 8.32 17.25 -17.43
C SER A 273 7.24 17.27 -16.35
N VAL A 274 7.18 16.24 -15.52
CA VAL A 274 6.08 16.02 -14.55
C VAL A 274 6.52 16.35 -13.12
N ILE A 275 7.79 16.11 -12.81
CA ILE A 275 8.33 16.30 -11.45
C ILE A 275 8.33 17.78 -11.04
N ALA A 276 8.21 18.72 -11.98
CA ALA A 276 8.32 20.16 -11.71
C ALA A 276 7.17 20.75 -10.86
N THR A 277 6.06 20.03 -10.67
CA THR A 277 4.91 20.50 -9.88
C THR A 277 4.23 19.36 -9.13
N LEU A 278 3.87 19.57 -7.86
CA LEU A 278 3.11 18.58 -7.06
C LEU A 278 1.71 18.30 -7.62
N ASP A 279 1.16 19.15 -8.47
CA ASP A 279 -0.16 18.95 -9.11
C ASP A 279 -0.26 17.65 -9.91
N ASN A 280 0.88 17.08 -10.32
CA ASN A 280 0.92 15.81 -11.05
C ASN A 280 1.11 14.59 -10.15
N TYR A 281 1.43 14.80 -8.87
CA TYR A 281 1.71 13.73 -7.90
C TYR A 281 0.42 13.21 -7.28
N LEU A 282 0.36 11.91 -7.08
CA LEU A 282 -0.72 11.23 -6.37
C LEU A 282 -0.59 11.40 -4.86
N THR A 283 -1.68 11.76 -4.21
CA THR A 283 -1.88 11.53 -2.77
C THR A 283 -2.54 10.16 -2.56
N ILE A 284 -2.61 9.68 -1.32
CA ILE A 284 -3.39 8.47 -0.99
C ILE A 284 -4.85 8.61 -1.42
N ALA A 285 -5.46 9.77 -1.20
CA ALA A 285 -6.82 10.03 -1.65
C ALA A 285 -6.98 9.90 -3.17
N ASP A 286 -5.97 10.35 -3.94
CA ASP A 286 -5.96 10.18 -5.40
C ASP A 286 -5.83 8.69 -5.79
N MET A 287 -4.97 7.92 -5.10
CA MET A 287 -4.79 6.48 -5.35
C MET A 287 -6.09 5.69 -5.07
N LEU A 288 -6.76 5.97 -3.95
CA LEU A 288 -8.06 5.40 -3.61
C LEU A 288 -9.15 5.78 -4.64
N ALA A 289 -9.11 7.00 -5.16
CA ALA A 289 -10.05 7.44 -6.20
C ALA A 289 -9.81 6.70 -7.53
N LEU A 290 -8.54 6.42 -7.88
CA LEU A 290 -8.19 5.63 -9.06
C LEU A 290 -8.64 4.17 -8.92
N GLU A 291 -8.41 3.54 -7.77
CA GLU A 291 -8.91 2.19 -7.45
C GLU A 291 -10.44 2.13 -7.62
N ALA A 292 -11.17 3.05 -7.01
CA ALA A 292 -12.63 3.10 -7.11
C ALA A 292 -13.12 3.31 -8.55
N ALA A 293 -12.43 4.14 -9.33
CA ALA A 293 -12.74 4.35 -10.74
C ALA A 293 -12.52 3.10 -11.59
N GLN A 294 -11.50 2.30 -11.29
CA GLN A 294 -11.19 1.06 -12.00
C GLN A 294 -12.19 -0.05 -11.66
N ALA A 295 -12.52 -0.22 -10.37
CA ALA A 295 -13.55 -1.16 -9.94
C ALA A 295 -14.92 -0.88 -10.61
N GLY A 296 -15.23 0.40 -10.87
CA GLY A 296 -16.45 0.79 -11.58
C GLY A 296 -16.45 0.55 -13.10
N GLN A 297 -15.28 0.32 -13.72
CA GLN A 297 -15.17 -0.02 -15.15
C GLN A 297 -15.24 -1.54 -15.40
N GLU A 298 -14.94 -2.34 -14.38
CA GLU A 298 -14.94 -3.81 -14.44
C GLU A 298 -16.27 -4.47 -14.02
N ALA A 299 -17.20 -3.69 -13.43
CA ALA A 299 -18.52 -4.12 -12.96
C ALA A 299 -19.65 -3.93 -13.99
#